data_AF-A0A8J8B3Y8-F1
#
_entry.id   AF-A0A8J8B3Y8-F1
#
_cell.length_a   1.000
_cell.length_b   1.000
_cell.length_c   1.000
_cell.angle_alpha   90.00
_cell.angle_beta   90.00
_cell.angle_gamma   90.00
#
_symmetry.space_group_name_H-M   'P 1'
#
loop_
_entity.id
_entity.type
_entity.pdbx_description
1 polymer ?
#
loop_
_entity_poly.entity_id
_entity_poly.type
_entity_poly.pdbx_seq_one_letter_code
_entity_poly.pdbx_strand_id
1 'polypeptide(L)'
;MPALQIEFSHRLSELRSLYLHQSLARALRDVSIHDLDAELEEYVGETYLKHLAVIGLRGETIFPVPILLRADPGLLGYYRLLYGFSQKEIYTKGPFGKFKTLEEKRIIPPRLESEIEPFCQSLIETAKSMVTGIEDLSLNLIHDLQLLTLGPQLRGGRNNTVGQSAAAEVFDLMHQIVRSYVRMIDQTKRVITIENDSGRILRIEFFADPDIQIIEEARSGPLPRVSIEIKGGGDGSNIHNRLGEAEKSHRNAKAKGFSHFWTMIRVAMDYTIAEQESPTTTHFFNINAIQDVTSDEYHIFRDMLCSILGIRLPQEG
;
A
#
# COMPACT_ATOMS: atom_id res chain seq x y z
N MET A 1 25.72 -0.15 0.37
CA MET A 1 25.14 -0.94 1.48
C MET A 1 23.81 -1.53 1.01
N PRO A 2 23.51 -2.83 1.28
CA PRO A 2 22.28 -3.48 0.80
C PRO A 2 21.05 -3.09 1.66
N ALA A 3 20.75 -1.79 1.74
CA ALA A 3 19.71 -1.23 2.61
C ALA A 3 18.34 -1.91 2.41
N LEU A 4 17.99 -2.24 1.16
CA LEU A 4 16.76 -2.97 0.82
C LEU A 4 16.67 -4.33 1.51
N GLN A 5 17.75 -5.12 1.48
CA GLN A 5 17.77 -6.45 2.09
C GLN A 5 17.78 -6.37 3.61
N ILE A 6 18.40 -5.34 4.18
CA ILE A 6 18.40 -5.09 5.62
C ILE A 6 16.98 -4.75 6.08
N GLU A 7 16.28 -3.83 5.40
CA GLU A 7 14.89 -3.48 5.72
C GLU A 7 13.96 -4.70 5.61
N PHE A 8 14.07 -5.48 4.52
CA PHE A 8 13.29 -6.71 4.37
C PHE A 8 13.60 -7.74 5.45
N SER A 9 14.85 -7.88 5.87
CA SER A 9 15.22 -8.76 6.97
C SER A 9 14.53 -8.35 8.28
N HIS A 10 14.49 -7.05 8.61
CA HIS A 10 13.81 -6.57 9.80
C HIS A 10 12.30 -6.81 9.75
N ARG A 11 11.64 -6.41 8.66
CA ARG A 11 10.20 -6.64 8.47
C ARG A 11 9.84 -8.13 8.48
N LEU A 12 10.66 -8.97 7.84
CA LEU A 12 10.46 -10.42 7.85
C LEU A 12 10.57 -10.99 9.26
N SER A 13 11.51 -10.49 10.08
CA SER A 13 11.63 -10.90 11.48
C SER A 13 10.37 -10.58 12.28
N GLU A 14 9.75 -9.42 12.07
CA GLU A 14 8.49 -9.05 12.72
C GLU A 14 7.33 -9.96 12.25
N LEU A 15 7.21 -10.15 10.93
CA LEU A 15 6.14 -10.94 10.32
C LEU A 15 6.24 -12.44 10.66
N ARG A 16 7.46 -12.95 10.93
CA ARG A 16 7.66 -14.32 11.41
C ARG A 16 6.85 -14.61 12.66
N SER A 17 6.80 -13.66 13.58
CA SER A 17 6.08 -13.79 14.85
C SER A 17 4.56 -13.63 14.71
N LEU A 18 4.10 -13.02 13.60
CA LEU A 18 2.70 -12.68 13.37
C LEU A 18 1.98 -13.71 12.50
N TYR A 19 2.62 -14.16 11.42
CA TYR A 19 1.95 -14.89 10.34
C TYR A 19 2.70 -16.13 9.83
N LEU A 20 3.87 -16.46 10.38
CA LEU A 20 4.64 -17.64 9.97
C LEU A 20 4.70 -18.65 11.13
N HIS A 21 5.50 -19.69 11.02
CA HIS A 21 5.51 -20.83 11.95
C HIS A 21 5.50 -20.49 13.46
N GLN A 22 6.10 -19.36 13.87
CA GLN A 22 6.09 -18.92 15.27
C GLN A 22 4.69 -18.51 15.78
N SER A 23 3.77 -18.05 14.93
CA SER A 23 2.40 -17.74 15.33
C SER A 23 1.61 -19.01 15.61
N LEU A 24 1.72 -20.02 14.75
CA LEU A 24 1.12 -21.34 14.99
C LEU A 24 1.65 -21.97 16.28
N ALA A 25 2.98 -21.99 16.47
CA ALA A 25 3.59 -22.52 17.68
C ALA A 25 3.16 -21.79 18.97
N ARG A 26 2.73 -20.53 18.88
CA ARG A 26 2.19 -19.78 20.02
C ARG A 26 0.76 -20.20 20.32
N ALA A 27 -0.10 -20.25 19.31
CA ALA A 27 -1.50 -20.65 19.46
C ALA A 27 -1.63 -22.06 20.06
N LEU A 28 -0.75 -22.98 19.65
CA LEU A 28 -0.75 -24.36 20.16
C LEU A 28 -0.40 -24.49 21.65
N ARG A 29 0.15 -23.46 22.30
CA ARG A 29 0.44 -23.53 23.74
C ARG A 29 -0.82 -23.55 24.60
N ASP A 30 -1.86 -22.91 24.11
CA ASP A 30 -3.11 -22.67 24.84
C ASP A 30 -4.25 -23.59 24.36
N VAL A 31 -3.95 -24.47 23.40
CA VAL A 31 -4.90 -25.41 22.79
C VAL A 31 -4.66 -26.82 23.33
N SER A 32 -5.75 -27.48 23.75
CA SER A 32 -5.75 -28.90 24.10
C SER A 32 -5.42 -29.75 22.87
N ILE A 33 -4.36 -30.55 22.94
CA ILE A 33 -3.98 -31.47 21.86
C ILE A 33 -5.11 -32.46 21.57
N HIS A 34 -5.82 -32.91 22.62
CA HIS A 34 -6.94 -33.84 22.46
C HIS A 34 -8.08 -33.22 21.65
N ASP A 35 -8.47 -31.98 21.97
CA ASP A 35 -9.57 -31.30 21.29
C ASP A 35 -9.17 -30.88 19.86
N LEU A 36 -7.89 -30.53 19.67
CA LEU A 36 -7.33 -30.25 18.35
C LEU A 36 -7.36 -31.50 17.44
N ASP A 37 -6.90 -32.63 17.95
CA ASP A 37 -6.89 -33.89 17.18
C ASP A 37 -8.33 -34.31 16.84
N ALA A 38 -9.29 -34.11 17.75
CA ALA A 38 -10.71 -34.38 17.52
C ALA A 38 -11.31 -33.47 16.41
N GLU A 39 -11.07 -32.15 16.45
CA GLU A 39 -11.56 -31.25 15.40
C GLU A 39 -10.87 -31.54 14.05
N LEU A 40 -9.58 -31.87 14.04
CA LEU A 40 -8.88 -32.29 12.82
C LEU A 40 -9.53 -33.53 12.22
N GLU A 41 -9.83 -34.55 13.03
CA GLU A 41 -10.52 -35.76 12.59
C GLU A 41 -11.91 -35.43 12.02
N GLU A 42 -12.69 -34.60 12.72
CA GLU A 42 -14.04 -34.21 12.34
C GLU A 42 -14.10 -33.43 11.01
N TYR A 43 -13.28 -32.39 10.87
CA TYR A 43 -13.40 -31.47 9.73
C TYR A 43 -12.52 -31.84 8.52
N VAL A 44 -11.38 -32.50 8.74
CA VAL A 44 -10.41 -32.78 7.67
C VAL A 44 -10.61 -34.18 7.09
N GLY A 45 -10.82 -35.18 7.96
CA GLY A 45 -10.97 -36.57 7.59
C GLY A 45 -9.65 -37.34 7.46
N GLU A 46 -9.74 -38.65 7.74
CA GLU A 46 -8.60 -39.55 7.96
C GLU A 46 -7.63 -39.63 6.76
N THR A 47 -8.15 -39.59 5.52
CA THR A 47 -7.34 -39.70 4.29
C THR A 47 -6.25 -38.63 4.22
N TYR A 48 -6.58 -37.37 4.49
CA TYR A 48 -5.64 -36.26 4.43
C TYR A 48 -4.69 -36.25 5.63
N LEU A 49 -5.21 -36.54 6.82
CA LEU A 49 -4.38 -36.61 8.04
C LEU A 49 -3.34 -37.73 7.95
N LYS A 50 -3.71 -38.91 7.43
CA LYS A 50 -2.77 -40.00 7.15
C LYS A 50 -1.71 -39.60 6.12
N HIS A 51 -2.12 -38.92 5.05
CA HIS A 51 -1.19 -38.44 4.04
C HIS A 51 -0.13 -37.51 4.65
N LEU A 52 -0.55 -36.54 5.47
CA LEU A 52 0.38 -35.66 6.18
C LEU A 52 1.27 -36.40 7.19
N ALA A 53 0.71 -37.36 7.93
CA ALA A 53 1.47 -38.15 8.90
C ALA A 53 2.59 -38.97 8.23
N VAL A 54 2.35 -39.53 7.04
CA VAL A 54 3.36 -40.30 6.28
C VAL A 54 4.59 -39.45 5.92
N ILE A 55 4.39 -38.16 5.63
CA ILE A 55 5.46 -37.20 5.33
C ILE A 55 5.95 -36.42 6.55
N GLY A 56 5.52 -36.82 7.76
CA GLY A 56 5.98 -36.23 9.03
C GLY A 56 5.40 -34.85 9.33
N LEU A 57 4.26 -34.49 8.73
CA LEU A 57 3.55 -33.23 8.98
C LEU A 57 2.35 -33.43 9.90
N ARG A 58 2.10 -32.44 10.75
CA ARG A 58 0.90 -32.39 11.61
C ARG A 58 -0.23 -31.63 10.92
N GLY A 59 -1.48 -32.04 11.16
CA GLY A 59 -2.66 -31.50 10.47
C GLY A 59 -2.82 -29.98 10.62
N GLU A 60 -2.59 -29.44 11.81
CA GLU A 60 -2.72 -28.01 12.11
C GLU A 60 -1.75 -27.12 11.32
N THR A 61 -0.68 -27.69 10.76
CA THR A 61 0.27 -26.94 9.93
C THR A 61 -0.35 -26.48 8.62
N ILE A 62 -1.39 -27.17 8.16
CA ILE A 62 -2.06 -26.94 6.89
C ILE A 62 -3.53 -26.58 7.08
N PHE A 63 -4.23 -27.20 8.04
CA PHE A 63 -5.69 -27.08 8.18
C PHE A 63 -6.10 -26.14 9.32
N PRO A 64 -6.87 -25.06 9.04
CA PRO A 64 -7.46 -24.19 10.03
C PRO A 64 -8.73 -24.84 10.56
N VAL A 65 -8.65 -25.38 11.77
CA VAL A 65 -9.83 -25.84 12.51
C VAL A 65 -10.32 -24.77 13.50
N PRO A 66 -11.61 -24.77 13.86
CA PRO A 66 -12.20 -23.71 14.70
C PRO A 66 -11.44 -23.41 16.00
N ILE A 67 -10.96 -24.42 16.72
CA ILE A 67 -10.22 -24.26 17.98
C ILE A 67 -8.96 -23.43 17.79
N LEU A 68 -8.28 -23.53 16.64
CA LEU A 68 -7.08 -22.75 16.34
C LEU A 68 -7.42 -21.28 16.09
N LEU A 69 -8.45 -20.99 15.28
CA LEU A 69 -8.85 -19.60 15.03
C LEU A 69 -9.47 -18.94 16.26
N ARG A 70 -10.13 -19.70 17.14
CA ARG A 70 -10.62 -19.19 18.43
C ARG A 70 -9.47 -18.90 19.41
N ALA A 71 -8.43 -19.74 19.42
CA ALA A 71 -7.26 -19.53 20.26
C ALA A 71 -6.39 -18.33 19.81
N ASP A 72 -6.09 -18.22 18.52
CA ASP A 72 -5.47 -17.03 17.94
C ASP A 72 -6.11 -16.70 16.57
N PRO A 73 -7.03 -15.72 16.53
CA PRO A 73 -7.66 -15.31 15.27
C PRO A 73 -6.68 -14.81 14.22
N GLY A 74 -5.48 -14.38 14.65
CA GLY A 74 -4.39 -13.97 13.77
C GLY A 74 -3.84 -15.11 12.90
N LEU A 75 -4.09 -16.38 13.25
CA LEU A 75 -3.70 -17.53 12.41
C LEU A 75 -4.36 -17.51 11.04
N LEU A 76 -5.45 -16.76 10.85
CA LEU A 76 -5.99 -16.53 9.51
C LEU A 76 -4.92 -15.99 8.55
N GLY A 77 -4.03 -15.11 9.01
CA GLY A 77 -2.93 -14.61 8.19
C GLY A 77 -1.91 -15.69 7.83
N TYR A 78 -1.65 -16.64 8.72
CA TYR A 78 -0.78 -17.79 8.47
C TYR A 78 -1.33 -18.67 7.34
N TYR A 79 -2.59 -19.09 7.44
CA TYR A 79 -3.22 -19.96 6.44
C TYR A 79 -3.45 -19.22 5.12
N ARG A 80 -3.85 -17.94 5.18
CA ARG A 80 -3.99 -17.11 3.97
C ARG A 80 -2.68 -17.05 3.17
N LEU A 81 -1.55 -16.81 3.85
CA LEU A 81 -0.25 -16.77 3.19
C LEU A 81 0.16 -18.14 2.63
N LEU A 82 -0.14 -19.21 3.36
CA LEU A 82 0.14 -20.59 2.92
C LEU A 82 -0.63 -20.92 1.63
N TYR A 83 -1.90 -20.55 1.56
CA TYR A 83 -2.76 -20.81 0.40
C TYR A 83 -2.51 -19.85 -0.78
N GLY A 84 -1.53 -18.96 -0.69
CA GLY A 84 -1.18 -18.06 -1.78
C GLY A 84 -2.07 -16.83 -1.95
N PHE A 85 -3.01 -16.58 -1.04
CA PHE A 85 -3.97 -15.49 -1.22
C PHE A 85 -3.42 -14.14 -0.76
N SER A 86 -3.57 -13.12 -1.61
CA SER A 86 -3.40 -11.73 -1.19
C SER A 86 -4.59 -11.25 -0.34
N GLN A 87 -4.39 -10.25 0.52
CA GLN A 87 -5.50 -9.63 1.25
C GLN A 87 -6.61 -9.10 0.31
N LYS A 88 -6.23 -8.52 -0.84
CA LYS A 88 -7.18 -8.00 -1.83
C LYS A 88 -8.02 -9.11 -2.45
N GLU A 89 -7.40 -10.25 -2.74
CA GLU A 89 -8.07 -11.41 -3.32
C GLU A 89 -9.09 -12.01 -2.36
N ILE A 90 -8.70 -12.28 -1.11
CA ILE A 90 -9.58 -12.94 -0.15
C ILE A 90 -10.63 -12.00 0.45
N TYR A 91 -10.28 -10.74 0.74
CA TYR A 91 -11.15 -9.81 1.49
C TYR A 91 -11.90 -8.78 0.64
N THR A 92 -11.38 -8.41 -0.53
CA THR A 92 -12.02 -7.40 -1.39
C THR A 92 -12.76 -8.04 -2.56
N LYS A 93 -12.10 -8.98 -3.24
CA LYS A 93 -12.71 -9.69 -4.39
C LYS A 93 -13.49 -10.93 -3.94
N GLY A 94 -13.00 -11.61 -2.90
CA GLY A 94 -13.60 -12.83 -2.36
C GLY A 94 -14.71 -12.57 -1.35
N PRO A 95 -15.41 -13.64 -0.92
CA PRO A 95 -16.57 -13.54 -0.03
C PRO A 95 -16.19 -13.29 1.45
N PHE A 96 -14.91 -13.29 1.80
CA PHE A 96 -14.44 -13.36 3.18
C PHE A 96 -14.08 -12.00 3.80
N GLY A 97 -14.46 -10.88 3.16
CA GLY A 97 -14.16 -9.53 3.64
C GLY A 97 -14.53 -9.27 5.11
N LYS A 98 -15.62 -9.88 5.60
CA LYS A 98 -16.05 -9.77 7.01
C LYS A 98 -15.03 -10.34 8.02
N PHE A 99 -14.20 -11.31 7.61
CA PHE A 99 -13.20 -11.96 8.47
C PHE A 99 -11.85 -11.24 8.50
N LYS A 100 -11.66 -10.15 7.74
CA LYS A 100 -10.42 -9.36 7.73
C LYS A 100 -9.97 -8.92 9.13
N THR A 101 -10.93 -8.67 10.02
CA THR A 101 -10.66 -8.27 11.40
C THR A 101 -9.99 -9.35 12.25
N LEU A 102 -10.12 -10.64 11.90
CA LEU A 102 -9.43 -11.74 12.60
C LEU A 102 -7.92 -11.62 12.37
N GLU A 103 -7.50 -11.39 11.12
CA GLU A 103 -6.08 -11.19 10.78
C GLU A 103 -5.55 -9.87 11.33
N GLU A 104 -6.24 -8.75 11.08
CA GLU A 104 -5.70 -7.41 11.40
C GLU A 104 -5.78 -7.05 12.88
N LYS A 105 -6.85 -7.46 13.56
CA LYS A 105 -7.12 -7.08 14.94
C LYS A 105 -7.03 -8.23 15.92
N ARG A 106 -6.85 -9.48 15.45
CA ARG A 106 -6.78 -10.68 16.29
C ARG A 106 -8.01 -10.83 17.21
N ILE A 107 -9.18 -10.42 16.71
CA ILE A 107 -10.45 -10.44 17.44
C ILE A 107 -11.47 -11.17 16.58
N ILE A 108 -12.25 -12.06 17.22
CA ILE A 108 -13.51 -12.56 16.68
C ILE A 108 -14.64 -11.69 17.26
N PRO A 109 -15.28 -10.83 16.46
CA PRO A 109 -16.46 -10.09 16.91
C PRO A 109 -17.59 -11.07 17.23
N PRO A 110 -18.44 -10.82 18.24
CA PRO A 110 -19.53 -11.73 18.61
C PRO A 110 -20.44 -12.13 17.44
N ARG A 111 -20.68 -11.20 16.50
CA ARG A 111 -21.48 -11.45 15.28
C ARG A 111 -20.88 -12.45 14.30
N LEU A 112 -19.58 -12.77 14.42
CA LEU A 112 -18.88 -13.71 13.55
C LEU A 112 -18.63 -15.06 14.23
N GLU A 113 -18.92 -15.21 15.52
CA GLU A 113 -18.60 -16.43 16.27
C GLU A 113 -19.25 -17.67 15.67
N SER A 114 -20.55 -17.59 15.34
CA SER A 114 -21.30 -18.67 14.70
C SER A 114 -20.85 -18.96 13.26
N GLU A 115 -20.00 -18.11 12.68
CA GLU A 115 -19.51 -18.24 11.32
C GLU A 115 -18.06 -18.73 11.23
N ILE A 116 -17.38 -18.90 12.37
CA ILE A 116 -16.00 -19.41 12.41
C ILE A 116 -15.92 -20.82 11.85
N GLU A 117 -16.86 -21.69 12.21
CA GLU A 117 -16.86 -23.07 11.77
C GLU A 117 -17.12 -23.23 10.25
N PRO A 118 -18.20 -22.65 9.67
CA PRO A 118 -18.40 -22.66 8.22
C PRO A 118 -17.23 -22.03 7.44
N PHE A 119 -16.59 -21.01 8.03
CA PHE A 119 -15.41 -20.39 7.45
C PHE A 119 -14.20 -21.33 7.44
N CYS A 120 -13.92 -22.00 8.56
CA CYS A 120 -12.87 -23.02 8.66
C CYS A 120 -13.10 -24.14 7.64
N GLN A 121 -14.32 -24.66 7.53
CA GLN A 121 -14.66 -25.69 6.53
C GLN A 121 -14.33 -25.24 5.10
N SER A 122 -14.68 -24.00 4.75
CA SER A 122 -14.37 -23.45 3.42
C SER A 122 -12.85 -23.37 3.16
N LEU A 123 -12.07 -22.99 4.19
CA LEU A 123 -10.61 -22.95 4.11
C LEU A 123 -9.99 -24.36 4.08
N ILE A 124 -10.58 -25.33 4.78
CA ILE A 124 -10.15 -26.72 4.79
C ILE A 124 -10.28 -27.33 3.39
N GLU A 125 -11.36 -27.05 2.64
CA GLU A 125 -11.49 -27.52 1.26
C GLU A 125 -10.42 -26.92 0.32
N THR A 126 -10.01 -25.68 0.59
CA THR A 126 -8.86 -25.07 -0.11
C THR A 126 -7.56 -25.81 0.23
N ALA A 127 -7.32 -26.08 1.51
CA ALA A 127 -6.16 -26.84 1.96
C ALA A 127 -6.13 -28.26 1.39
N LYS A 128 -7.27 -28.96 1.33
CA LYS A 128 -7.38 -30.29 0.71
C LYS A 128 -6.93 -30.25 -0.75
N SER A 129 -7.39 -29.26 -1.49
CA SER A 129 -6.99 -29.04 -2.89
C SER A 129 -5.48 -28.79 -3.02
N MET A 130 -4.90 -27.99 -2.11
CA MET A 130 -3.46 -27.75 -2.05
C MET A 130 -2.67 -29.04 -1.75
N VAL A 131 -3.12 -29.83 -0.76
CA VAL A 131 -2.48 -31.11 -0.40
C VAL A 131 -2.50 -32.10 -1.55
N THR A 132 -3.61 -32.17 -2.31
CA THR A 132 -3.68 -33.04 -3.49
C THR A 132 -2.87 -32.54 -4.67
N GLY A 133 -2.61 -31.23 -4.74
CA GLY A 133 -1.94 -30.59 -5.88
C GLY A 133 -0.43 -30.47 -5.75
N ILE A 134 0.15 -30.78 -4.59
CA ILE A 134 1.59 -30.63 -4.31
C ILE A 134 2.16 -31.99 -3.91
N GLU A 135 3.01 -32.55 -4.77
CA GLU A 135 3.52 -33.93 -4.63
C GLU A 135 4.54 -34.10 -3.49
N ASP A 136 5.34 -33.07 -3.17
CA ASP A 136 6.44 -33.13 -2.19
C ASP A 136 6.27 -32.12 -1.04
N LEU A 137 5.13 -32.20 -0.33
CA LEU A 137 4.90 -31.33 0.82
C LEU A 137 5.94 -31.57 1.93
N SER A 138 6.50 -30.47 2.44
CA SER A 138 7.42 -30.47 3.58
C SER A 138 7.27 -29.16 4.36
N LEU A 139 7.77 -29.14 5.60
CA LEU A 139 7.72 -27.93 6.42
C LEU A 139 8.52 -26.78 5.78
N ASN A 140 9.63 -27.09 5.10
CA ASN A 140 10.41 -26.10 4.36
C ASN A 140 9.60 -25.54 3.19
N LEU A 141 8.93 -26.40 2.42
CA LEU A 141 8.10 -25.96 1.30
C LEU A 141 6.93 -25.09 1.77
N ILE A 142 6.27 -25.45 2.88
CA ILE A 142 5.22 -24.61 3.51
C ILE A 142 5.77 -23.22 3.82
N HIS A 143 6.96 -23.14 4.43
CA HIS A 143 7.61 -21.87 4.71
C HIS A 143 7.91 -21.08 3.44
N ASP A 144 8.49 -21.73 2.43
CA ASP A 144 8.85 -21.09 1.16
C ASP A 144 7.62 -20.56 0.42
N LEU A 145 6.52 -21.30 0.40
CA LEU A 145 5.24 -20.86 -0.18
C LEU A 145 4.71 -19.60 0.52
N GLN A 146 4.74 -19.57 1.86
CA GLN A 146 4.36 -18.37 2.61
C GLN A 146 5.26 -17.18 2.27
N LEU A 147 6.58 -17.39 2.12
CA LEU A 147 7.52 -16.34 1.73
C LEU A 147 7.28 -15.83 0.30
N LEU A 148 6.92 -16.73 -0.63
CA LEU A 148 6.56 -16.36 -2.01
C LEU A 148 5.31 -15.47 -2.04
N THR A 149 4.33 -15.73 -1.17
CA THR A 149 3.13 -14.89 -1.04
C THR A 149 3.43 -13.55 -0.35
N LEU A 150 4.34 -13.56 0.63
CA LEU A 150 4.69 -12.38 1.43
C LEU A 150 5.63 -11.41 0.69
N GLY A 151 6.53 -11.93 -0.15
CA GLY A 151 7.52 -11.12 -0.88
C GLY A 151 6.91 -9.96 -1.68
N PRO A 152 5.88 -10.20 -2.52
CA PRO A 152 5.15 -9.15 -3.22
C PRO A 152 4.51 -8.12 -2.28
N GLN A 153 4.00 -8.55 -1.11
CA GLN A 153 3.40 -7.65 -0.13
C GLN A 153 4.45 -6.72 0.50
N LEU A 154 5.62 -7.25 0.84
CA LEU A 154 6.74 -6.45 1.36
C LEU A 154 7.26 -5.44 0.32
N ARG A 155 7.40 -5.88 -0.94
CA ARG A 155 7.80 -5.00 -2.04
C ARG A 155 6.76 -3.90 -2.30
N GLY A 156 5.48 -4.28 -2.37
CA GLY A 156 4.37 -3.33 -2.56
C GLY A 156 4.27 -2.33 -1.41
N GLY A 157 4.38 -2.81 -0.16
CA GLY A 157 4.38 -1.96 1.04
C GLY A 157 5.52 -0.93 1.00
N ARG A 158 6.74 -1.35 0.63
CA ARG A 158 7.88 -0.43 0.48
C ARG A 158 7.63 0.61 -0.62
N ASN A 159 7.14 0.19 -1.78
CA ASN A 159 6.85 1.11 -2.88
C ASN A 159 5.80 2.17 -2.47
N ASN A 160 4.79 1.76 -1.70
CA ASN A 160 3.83 2.70 -1.11
C ASN A 160 4.49 3.67 -0.13
N THR A 161 5.37 3.18 0.76
CA THR A 161 6.12 4.04 1.70
C THR A 161 7.00 5.05 0.96
N VAL A 162 7.69 4.64 -0.12
CA VAL A 162 8.50 5.52 -0.96
C VAL A 162 7.64 6.60 -1.62
N GLY A 163 6.48 6.22 -2.16
CA GLY A 163 5.51 7.18 -2.72
C GLY A 163 5.01 8.18 -1.67
N GLN A 164 4.65 7.70 -0.47
CA GLN A 164 4.21 8.53 0.64
C GLN A 164 5.29 9.51 1.13
N SER A 165 6.55 9.08 1.21
CA SER A 165 7.68 9.96 1.55
C SER A 165 7.83 11.07 0.52
N ALA A 166 7.80 10.73 -0.77
CA ALA A 166 7.89 11.71 -1.85
C ALA A 166 6.77 12.74 -1.80
N ALA A 167 5.53 12.31 -1.54
CA ALA A 167 4.40 13.22 -1.39
C ALA A 167 4.55 14.15 -0.16
N ALA A 168 5.11 13.65 0.94
CA ALA A 168 5.37 14.46 2.13
C ALA A 168 6.48 15.51 1.89
N GLU A 169 7.58 15.13 1.24
CA GLU A 169 8.67 16.05 0.87
C GLU A 169 8.17 17.20 -0.01
N VAL A 170 7.32 16.90 -1.01
CA VAL A 170 6.71 17.92 -1.88
C VAL A 170 5.72 18.79 -1.09
N PHE A 171 4.94 18.20 -0.19
CA PHE A 171 4.04 18.96 0.70
C PHE A 171 4.81 20.00 1.52
N ASP A 172 5.89 19.56 2.19
CA ASP A 172 6.68 20.43 3.06
C ASP A 172 7.34 21.57 2.27
N LEU A 173 7.87 21.26 1.08
CA LEU A 173 8.43 22.25 0.16
C LEU A 173 7.40 23.29 -0.29
N MET A 174 6.22 22.85 -0.76
CA MET A 174 5.17 23.77 -1.20
C MET A 174 4.67 24.63 -0.03
N HIS A 175 4.50 24.04 1.15
CA HIS A 175 4.13 24.77 2.35
C HIS A 175 5.18 25.84 2.72
N GLN A 176 6.47 25.51 2.64
CA GLN A 176 7.55 26.47 2.87
C GLN A 176 7.51 27.63 1.89
N ILE A 177 7.31 27.36 0.60
CA ILE A 177 7.25 28.39 -0.46
C ILE A 177 6.06 29.34 -0.23
N VAL A 178 4.88 28.82 0.13
CA VAL A 178 3.66 29.63 0.27
C VAL A 178 3.41 30.16 1.68
N ARG A 179 4.32 29.89 2.63
CA ARG A 179 4.11 30.09 4.08
C ARG A 179 3.58 31.47 4.46
N SER A 180 4.07 32.53 3.82
CA SER A 180 3.66 33.92 4.12
C SER A 180 2.23 34.25 3.69
N TYR A 181 1.62 33.41 2.86
CA TYR A 181 0.27 33.59 2.30
C TYR A 181 -0.76 32.62 2.90
N VAL A 182 -0.34 31.71 3.79
CA VAL A 182 -1.21 30.72 4.41
C VAL A 182 -2.22 31.39 5.33
N ARG A 183 -3.51 31.17 5.04
CA ARG A 183 -4.61 31.52 5.94
C ARG A 183 -4.98 30.38 6.89
N MET A 184 -4.94 29.14 6.39
CA MET A 184 -5.37 27.96 7.14
C MET A 184 -4.68 26.71 6.61
N ILE A 185 -4.40 25.77 7.52
CA ILE A 185 -3.95 24.43 7.20
C ILE A 185 -4.89 23.42 7.86
N ASP A 186 -5.55 22.59 7.05
CA ASP A 186 -6.26 21.40 7.53
C ASP A 186 -5.30 20.22 7.44
N GLN A 187 -4.67 19.85 8.55
CA GLN A 187 -3.74 18.72 8.61
C GLN A 187 -4.41 17.37 8.39
N THR A 188 -5.71 17.25 8.73
CA THR A 188 -6.44 15.99 8.60
C THR A 188 -6.77 15.72 7.13
N LYS A 189 -7.22 16.76 6.42
CA LYS A 189 -7.53 16.67 4.98
C LYS A 189 -6.34 16.96 4.08
N ARG A 190 -5.20 17.36 4.67
CA ARG A 190 -4.00 17.84 3.97
C ARG A 190 -4.35 18.91 2.94
N VAL A 191 -4.88 20.04 3.43
CA VAL A 191 -5.24 21.20 2.60
C VAL A 191 -4.54 22.43 3.14
N ILE A 192 -3.89 23.17 2.25
CA ILE A 192 -3.34 24.51 2.52
C ILE A 192 -4.24 25.52 1.82
N THR A 193 -4.88 26.38 2.59
CA THR A 193 -5.64 27.51 2.06
C THR A 193 -4.79 28.77 2.15
N ILE A 194 -4.60 29.42 1.00
CA ILE A 194 -3.90 30.69 0.90
C ILE A 194 -4.84 31.77 0.40
N GLU A 195 -4.47 33.02 0.64
CA GLU A 195 -5.01 34.17 -0.08
C GLU A 195 -3.86 34.81 -0.85
N ASN A 196 -4.06 35.09 -2.13
CA ASN A 196 -3.02 35.69 -2.95
C ASN A 196 -3.02 37.23 -2.90
N ASP A 197 -2.07 37.87 -3.59
CA ASP A 197 -1.93 39.34 -3.58
C ASP A 197 -3.14 40.08 -4.17
N SER A 198 -4.02 39.38 -4.89
CA SER A 198 -5.28 39.93 -5.43
C SER A 198 -6.49 39.69 -4.51
N GLY A 199 -6.29 39.14 -3.31
CA GLY A 199 -7.35 38.80 -2.36
C GLY A 199 -8.19 37.59 -2.77
N ARG A 200 -7.72 36.76 -3.72
CA ARG A 200 -8.39 35.53 -4.15
C ARG A 200 -7.95 34.36 -3.28
N ILE A 201 -8.88 33.46 -2.97
CA ILE A 201 -8.60 32.29 -2.14
C ILE A 201 -8.19 31.13 -3.05
N LEU A 202 -7.08 30.48 -2.72
CA LEU A 202 -6.63 29.27 -3.38
C LEU A 202 -6.45 28.15 -2.37
N ARG A 203 -6.71 26.92 -2.80
CA ARG A 203 -6.55 25.70 -2.03
C ARG A 203 -5.58 24.79 -2.74
N ILE A 204 -4.53 24.41 -2.04
CA ILE A 204 -3.58 23.37 -2.43
C ILE A 204 -4.01 22.12 -1.65
N GLU A 205 -4.51 21.13 -2.36
CA GLU A 205 -5.16 19.96 -1.78
C GLU A 205 -4.41 18.70 -2.20
N PHE A 206 -4.07 17.86 -1.22
CA PHE A 206 -3.28 16.65 -1.43
C PHE A 206 -4.22 15.43 -1.36
N PHE A 207 -4.38 14.73 -2.49
CA PHE A 207 -5.28 13.58 -2.63
C PHE A 207 -4.53 12.34 -3.14
N ALA A 208 -5.30 11.33 -3.55
CA ALA A 208 -4.81 10.15 -4.24
C ALA A 208 -4.92 10.22 -5.77
N ASP A 209 -5.68 11.17 -6.34
CA ASP A 209 -5.83 11.35 -7.80
C ASP A 209 -6.52 12.71 -8.18
N PRO A 210 -5.79 13.73 -8.67
CA PRO A 210 -4.33 13.76 -8.75
C PRO A 210 -3.69 13.82 -7.37
N ASP A 211 -2.40 13.49 -7.26
CA ASP A 211 -1.68 13.51 -5.98
C ASP A 211 -1.76 14.91 -5.30
N ILE A 212 -1.69 15.97 -6.10
CA ILE A 212 -1.97 17.34 -5.65
C ILE A 212 -2.85 18.05 -6.68
N GLN A 213 -3.82 18.82 -6.20
CA GLN A 213 -4.54 19.80 -7.01
C GLN A 213 -4.48 21.20 -6.40
N ILE A 214 -4.40 22.19 -7.28
CA ILE A 214 -4.53 23.61 -6.93
C ILE A 214 -5.83 24.13 -7.51
N ILE A 215 -6.71 24.63 -6.65
CA ILE A 215 -8.02 25.17 -7.02
C ILE A 215 -8.12 26.60 -6.53
N GLU A 216 -8.56 27.50 -7.39
CA GLU A 216 -8.94 28.86 -7.00
C GLU A 216 -10.45 28.93 -6.73
N GLU A 217 -10.83 29.50 -5.60
CA GLU A 217 -12.23 29.74 -5.28
C GLU A 217 -12.70 31.03 -5.95
N ALA A 218 -13.58 30.90 -6.93
CA ALA A 218 -14.25 32.02 -7.57
C ALA A 218 -15.75 32.03 -7.27
N ARG A 219 -16.38 33.20 -7.42
CA ARG A 219 -17.84 33.34 -7.27
C ARG A 219 -18.63 32.46 -8.23
N SER A 220 -18.06 32.18 -9.41
CA SER A 220 -18.63 31.30 -10.43
C SER A 220 -18.45 29.80 -10.13
N GLY A 221 -17.78 29.46 -9.03
CA GLY A 221 -17.40 28.09 -8.68
C GLY A 221 -15.88 27.89 -8.65
N PRO A 222 -15.44 26.69 -8.22
CA PRO A 222 -14.02 26.34 -8.18
C PRO A 222 -13.41 26.36 -9.58
N LEU A 223 -12.24 26.99 -9.71
CA LEU A 223 -11.46 27.05 -10.94
C LEU A 223 -10.21 26.16 -10.79
N PRO A 224 -10.17 24.97 -11.41
CA PRO A 224 -9.01 24.10 -11.35
C PRO A 224 -7.81 24.72 -12.07
N ARG A 225 -6.68 24.84 -11.38
CA ARG A 225 -5.47 25.47 -11.92
C ARG A 225 -4.42 24.44 -12.30
N VAL A 226 -3.98 23.64 -11.35
CA VAL A 226 -2.85 22.70 -11.51
C VAL A 226 -3.22 21.32 -11.01
N SER A 227 -2.89 20.29 -11.79
CA SER A 227 -2.87 18.90 -11.38
C SER A 227 -1.41 18.45 -11.33
N ILE A 228 -0.98 17.88 -10.20
CA ILE A 228 0.39 17.40 -9.99
C ILE A 228 0.35 15.91 -9.67
N GLU A 229 1.20 15.14 -10.35
CA GLU A 229 1.42 13.72 -10.14
C GLU A 229 2.83 13.48 -9.58
N ILE A 230 2.95 12.67 -8.52
CA ILE A 230 4.21 12.40 -7.83
C ILE A 230 4.61 10.94 -8.03
N LYS A 231 5.64 10.72 -8.84
CA LYS A 231 6.21 9.39 -9.13
C LYS A 231 7.53 9.21 -8.40
N GLY A 232 7.44 9.06 -7.08
CA GLY A 232 8.58 9.01 -6.15
C GLY A 232 9.51 7.79 -6.23
N GLY A 233 9.21 6.79 -7.06
CA GLY A 233 10.04 5.59 -7.22
C GLY A 233 11.47 5.92 -7.69
N GLY A 234 12.47 5.30 -7.05
CA GLY A 234 13.89 5.50 -7.37
C GLY A 234 14.45 4.57 -8.44
N ASP A 235 13.63 3.68 -9.01
CA ASP A 235 14.02 2.70 -10.02
C ASP A 235 13.78 3.23 -11.45
N GLY A 236 14.87 3.48 -12.18
CA GLY A 236 14.81 3.96 -13.57
C GLY A 236 14.13 2.97 -14.52
N SER A 237 14.25 1.67 -14.28
CA SER A 237 13.69 0.62 -15.17
C SER A 237 12.17 0.62 -15.27
N ASN A 238 11.48 1.23 -14.31
CA ASN A 238 10.01 1.28 -14.26
C ASN A 238 9.47 2.70 -14.53
N ILE A 239 10.28 3.60 -15.09
CA ILE A 239 9.87 4.99 -15.32
C ILE A 239 8.76 5.10 -16.38
N HIS A 240 8.86 4.35 -17.48
CA HIS A 240 7.87 4.38 -18.58
C HIS A 240 6.45 4.07 -18.08
N ASN A 241 6.29 3.02 -17.25
CA ASN A 241 4.99 2.68 -16.68
C ASN A 241 4.45 3.80 -15.78
N ARG A 242 5.30 4.42 -14.95
CA ARG A 242 4.90 5.52 -14.06
C ARG A 242 4.50 6.79 -14.81
N LEU A 243 5.15 7.07 -15.94
CA LEU A 243 4.78 8.18 -16.83
C LEU A 243 3.42 7.92 -17.50
N GLY A 244 3.18 6.70 -17.98
CA GLY A 244 1.87 6.31 -18.52
C GLY A 244 0.73 6.41 -17.49
N GLU A 245 1.02 6.12 -16.22
CA GLU A 245 0.08 6.34 -15.10
C GLU A 245 -0.20 7.82 -14.86
N ALA A 246 0.85 8.66 -14.85
CA ALA A 246 0.71 10.13 -14.73
C ALA A 246 -0.12 10.72 -15.88
N GLU A 247 0.16 10.29 -17.12
CA GLU A 247 -0.58 10.70 -18.31
C GLU A 247 -2.07 10.36 -18.22
N LYS A 248 -2.39 9.18 -17.68
CA LYS A 248 -3.80 8.79 -17.46
C LYS A 248 -4.48 9.72 -16.46
N SER A 249 -3.84 10.04 -15.33
CA SER A 249 -4.39 10.98 -14.36
C SER A 249 -4.55 12.39 -14.96
N HIS A 250 -3.53 12.90 -15.63
CA HIS A 250 -3.58 14.23 -16.25
C HIS A 250 -4.66 14.34 -17.33
N ARG A 251 -4.91 13.30 -18.14
CA ARG A 251 -6.06 13.30 -19.08
C ARG A 251 -7.40 13.40 -18.36
N ASN A 252 -7.55 12.69 -17.23
CA ASN A 252 -8.76 12.80 -16.40
C ASN A 252 -8.89 14.20 -15.79
N ALA A 253 -7.80 14.79 -15.30
CA ALA A 253 -7.78 16.15 -14.78
C ALA A 253 -8.09 17.18 -15.88
N LYS A 254 -7.57 16.98 -17.10
CA LYS A 254 -7.89 17.85 -18.25
C LYS A 254 -9.37 17.85 -18.56
N ALA A 255 -10.03 16.69 -18.50
CA ALA A 255 -11.49 16.60 -18.64
C ALA A 255 -12.27 17.33 -17.53
N LYS A 256 -11.65 17.54 -16.36
CA LYS A 256 -12.20 18.32 -15.24
C LYS A 256 -11.88 19.83 -15.32
N GLY A 257 -11.21 20.29 -16.37
CA GLY A 257 -10.94 21.71 -16.60
C GLY A 257 -9.62 22.24 -16.02
N PHE A 258 -8.70 21.37 -15.59
CA PHE A 258 -7.34 21.78 -15.21
C PHE A 258 -6.58 22.32 -16.43
N SER A 259 -5.69 23.29 -16.19
CA SER A 259 -4.92 23.97 -17.25
C SER A 259 -3.41 23.71 -17.21
N HIS A 260 -2.88 23.31 -16.06
CA HIS A 260 -1.48 22.96 -15.87
C HIS A 260 -1.34 21.55 -15.31
N PHE A 261 -0.33 20.82 -15.78
CA PHE A 261 -0.14 19.40 -15.49
C PHE A 261 1.33 19.17 -15.19
N TRP A 262 1.67 18.84 -13.95
CA TRP A 262 3.05 18.69 -13.52
C TRP A 262 3.32 17.25 -13.11
N THR A 263 4.39 16.66 -13.63
CA THR A 263 4.84 15.32 -13.21
C THR A 263 6.16 15.44 -12.47
N MET A 264 6.17 15.01 -11.21
CA MET A 264 7.36 14.99 -10.36
C MET A 264 7.95 13.59 -10.30
N ILE A 265 9.25 13.45 -10.54
CA ILE A 265 9.95 12.16 -10.64
C ILE A 265 11.24 12.16 -9.82
N ARG A 266 11.64 11.02 -9.25
CA ARG A 266 12.86 10.93 -8.41
C ARG A 266 14.11 10.40 -9.15
N VAL A 267 13.99 10.04 -10.42
CA VAL A 267 15.10 9.46 -11.20
C VAL A 267 15.65 10.48 -12.19
N ALA A 268 16.93 10.38 -12.56
CA ALA A 268 17.42 11.18 -13.68
C ALA A 268 16.72 10.71 -14.96
N MET A 269 16.20 11.64 -15.76
CA MET A 269 15.53 11.33 -17.02
C MET A 269 15.85 12.37 -18.10
N ASP A 270 15.75 11.94 -19.35
CA ASP A 270 15.64 12.86 -20.48
C ASP A 270 14.18 13.32 -20.60
N TYR A 271 13.94 14.61 -20.37
CA TYR A 271 12.59 15.18 -20.47
C TYR A 271 12.00 15.09 -21.87
N THR A 272 12.83 14.97 -22.91
CA THR A 272 12.34 14.73 -24.28
C THR A 272 11.62 13.39 -24.40
N ILE A 273 12.15 12.35 -23.73
CA ILE A 273 11.50 11.03 -23.68
C ILE A 273 10.26 11.08 -22.78
N ALA A 274 10.34 11.84 -21.69
CA ALA A 274 9.21 12.03 -20.77
C ALA A 274 7.98 12.61 -21.47
N GLU A 275 8.19 13.63 -22.30
CA GLU A 275 7.14 14.31 -23.06
C GLU A 275 6.46 13.38 -24.08
N GLN A 276 7.18 12.41 -24.64
CA GLN A 276 6.60 11.41 -25.54
C GLN A 276 5.65 10.46 -24.81
N GLU A 277 6.02 10.06 -23.58
CA GLU A 277 5.26 9.10 -22.76
C GLU A 277 4.10 9.76 -22.00
N SER A 278 4.24 11.04 -21.62
CA SER A 278 3.18 11.84 -20.99
C SER A 278 3.01 13.21 -21.66
N PRO A 279 2.40 13.24 -22.85
CA PRO A 279 2.24 14.47 -23.63
C PRO A 279 1.25 15.49 -23.02
N THR A 280 0.43 15.09 -22.04
CA THR A 280 -0.42 16.03 -21.31
C THR A 280 0.36 16.80 -20.23
N THR A 281 1.46 16.26 -19.73
CA THR A 281 2.33 16.95 -18.77
C THR A 281 2.88 18.21 -19.41
N THR A 282 2.69 19.36 -18.76
CA THR A 282 3.26 20.64 -19.20
C THR A 282 4.66 20.85 -18.65
N HIS A 283 4.97 20.34 -17.46
CA HIS A 283 6.28 20.47 -16.83
C HIS A 283 6.66 19.21 -16.05
N PHE A 284 7.93 18.81 -16.18
CA PHE A 284 8.52 17.75 -15.38
C PHE A 284 9.46 18.36 -14.34
N PHE A 285 9.46 17.78 -13.14
CA PHE A 285 10.35 18.19 -12.06
C PHE A 285 11.04 16.99 -11.42
N ASN A 286 12.35 17.08 -11.18
CA ASN A 286 13.05 16.13 -10.37
C ASN A 286 12.83 16.44 -8.87
N ILE A 287 12.28 15.48 -8.14
CA ILE A 287 11.93 15.62 -6.72
C ILE A 287 13.16 15.97 -5.88
N ASN A 288 14.33 15.41 -6.17
CA ASN A 288 15.52 15.71 -5.38
C ASN A 288 16.06 17.11 -5.71
N ALA A 289 16.01 17.52 -6.98
CA ALA A 289 16.50 18.84 -7.39
C ALA A 289 15.62 19.96 -6.82
N ILE A 290 14.28 19.85 -6.88
CA ILE A 290 13.40 20.86 -6.29
C ILE A 290 13.52 20.97 -4.75
N GLN A 291 14.19 20.05 -4.08
CA GLN A 291 14.49 20.16 -2.63
C GLN A 291 15.80 20.92 -2.37
N ASP A 292 16.66 21.04 -3.37
CA ASP A 292 17.89 21.83 -3.30
C ASP A 292 17.59 23.28 -3.68
N VAL A 293 17.56 24.15 -2.67
CA VAL A 293 17.27 25.58 -2.82
C VAL A 293 18.26 26.35 -3.70
N THR A 294 19.40 25.74 -4.02
CA THR A 294 20.43 26.31 -4.91
C THR A 294 20.32 25.81 -6.34
N SER A 295 19.43 24.85 -6.62
CA SER A 295 19.26 24.30 -7.96
C SER A 295 18.39 25.17 -8.85
N ASP A 296 18.70 25.20 -10.14
CA ASP A 296 17.86 25.85 -11.15
C ASP A 296 16.43 25.29 -11.15
N GLU A 297 16.28 23.98 -10.91
CA GLU A 297 14.98 23.31 -10.91
C GLU A 297 14.10 23.73 -9.73
N TYR A 298 14.68 23.97 -8.55
CA TYR A 298 13.96 24.60 -7.43
C TYR A 298 13.48 26.00 -7.79
N HIS A 299 14.34 26.84 -8.36
CA HIS A 299 13.97 28.20 -8.74
C HIS A 299 12.85 28.21 -9.77
N ILE A 300 12.93 27.37 -10.81
CA ILE A 300 11.86 27.21 -11.80
C ILE A 300 10.56 26.76 -11.13
N PHE A 301 10.61 25.71 -10.29
CA PHE A 301 9.44 25.21 -9.57
C PHE A 301 8.79 26.28 -8.70
N ARG A 302 9.59 26.97 -7.87
CA ARG A 302 9.17 28.05 -6.98
C ARG A 302 8.51 29.17 -7.77
N ASP A 303 9.16 29.64 -8.82
CA ASP A 303 8.71 30.80 -9.59
C ASP A 303 7.41 30.49 -10.34
N MET A 304 7.31 29.31 -10.93
CA MET A 304 6.09 28.82 -11.55
C MET A 304 4.94 28.67 -10.56
N LEU A 305 5.20 28.08 -9.39
CA LEU A 305 4.20 27.93 -8.33
C LEU A 305 3.71 29.29 -7.85
N CYS A 306 4.61 30.22 -7.57
CA CYS A 306 4.25 31.57 -7.13
C CYS A 306 3.45 32.33 -8.20
N SER A 307 3.85 32.21 -9.47
CA SER A 307 3.14 32.82 -10.60
C SER A 307 1.71 32.30 -10.73
N ILE A 308 1.51 30.98 -10.65
CA ILE A 308 0.18 30.38 -10.74
C ILE A 308 -0.70 30.79 -9.56
N LEU A 309 -0.12 30.84 -8.36
CA LEU A 309 -0.84 31.23 -7.16
C LEU A 309 -1.12 32.74 -7.12
N GLY A 310 -0.40 33.55 -7.90
CA GLY A 310 -0.51 35.00 -7.90
C GLY A 310 0.08 35.63 -6.63
N ILE A 311 1.19 35.08 -6.16
CA ILE A 311 1.92 35.53 -4.97
C ILE A 311 3.32 36.01 -5.34
N ARG A 312 3.89 36.93 -4.55
CA ARG A 312 5.28 37.35 -4.71
C ARG A 312 6.24 36.23 -4.34
N LEU A 313 7.40 36.23 -5.01
CA LEU A 313 8.51 35.37 -4.64
C LEU A 313 8.90 35.65 -3.17
N PRO A 314 9.08 34.61 -2.34
CA PRO A 314 9.66 34.77 -1.02
C PRO A 314 11.02 35.47 -1.15
N GLN A 315 11.27 36.51 -0.34
CA GLN A 315 12.59 37.11 -0.31
C GLN A 315 13.57 36.11 0.30
N GLU A 316 14.66 35.82 -0.42
CA GLU A 316 15.75 34.99 0.07
C GLU A 316 16.38 35.71 1.28
N GLY A 317 16.31 35.07 2.44
CA GLY A 317 16.90 35.56 3.69
C GLY A 317 18.34 35.11 3.86
#